data_AF-A0A9P0VX85-F1
#
_entry.id   AF-A0A9P0VX85-F1
#
_cell.length_a   1.000
_cell.length_b   1.000
_cell.length_c   1.000
_cell.angle_alpha   90.00
_cell.angle_beta   90.00
_cell.angle_gamma   90.00
#
_symmetry.space_group_name_H-M   'P 1'
#
loop_
_entity.id
_entity.type
_entity.pdbx_description
1 polymer ?
#
loop_
_entity_poly.entity_id
_entity_poly.type
_entity_poly.pdbx_seq_one_letter_code
_entity_poly.pdbx_strand_id
1 'polypeptide(L)'
;MPINRKQVTSLPPLPRLKIRKATVSKSTNQCMVLMSSLLNCWAANGEGAVACASFENNLKTCMETFKPKPEQTSSINYHASRLYPKLRGKRND
;
A
#
# COMPACT_ATOMS: atom_id res chain seq x y z
N MET A 1 4.53 31.12 14.69
CA MET A 1 4.86 29.72 15.07
C MET A 1 6.06 29.27 14.24
N PRO A 2 7.21 28.93 14.83
CA PRO A 2 8.37 28.51 14.06
C PRO A 2 8.21 27.05 13.58
N ILE A 3 8.47 26.84 12.28
CA ILE A 3 8.45 25.54 11.60
C ILE A 3 9.66 24.74 12.08
N ASN A 4 9.43 23.63 12.78
CA ASN A 4 10.46 22.71 13.25
C ASN A 4 11.11 21.99 12.04
N ARG A 5 12.25 22.52 11.55
CA ARG A 5 13.09 21.84 10.56
C ARG A 5 13.72 20.62 11.22
N LYS A 6 13.12 19.44 11.04
CA LYS A 6 13.77 18.16 11.36
C LYS A 6 15.16 18.17 10.71
N GLN A 7 16.20 17.98 11.51
CA GLN A 7 17.59 17.92 11.05
C GLN A 7 17.73 16.89 9.93
N VAL A 8 18.26 17.33 8.78
CA VAL A 8 18.55 16.46 7.65
C VAL A 8 19.82 15.68 7.99
N THR A 9 19.67 14.47 8.53
CA THR A 9 20.81 13.56 8.72
C THR A 9 21.23 13.02 7.35
N SER A 10 22.46 13.34 6.93
CA SER A 10 23.05 12.73 5.74
C SER A 10 23.18 11.23 5.94
N LEU A 11 22.83 10.45 4.91
CA LEU A 11 23.05 9.00 4.97
C LEU A 11 24.56 8.70 4.97
N PRO A 12 24.99 7.66 5.70
CA PRO A 12 26.34 7.14 5.56
C PRO A 12 26.57 6.60 4.14
N PRO A 13 27.82 6.40 3.72
CA PRO A 13 28.11 5.88 2.40
C PRO A 13 27.56 4.46 2.22
N LEU A 14 26.43 4.34 1.52
CA LEU A 14 25.83 3.07 1.14
C LEU A 14 26.49 2.49 -0.12
N PRO A 15 26.53 1.15 -0.28
CA PRO A 15 26.99 0.52 -1.52
C PRO A 15 26.01 0.76 -2.67
N ARG A 16 24.70 0.70 -2.43
CA ARG A 16 23.63 0.99 -3.40
C ARG A 16 22.40 1.56 -2.70
N LEU A 17 21.81 2.61 -3.26
CA LEU A 17 20.54 3.16 -2.82
C LEU A 17 19.38 2.44 -3.51
N LYS A 18 18.60 1.67 -2.76
CA LYS A 18 17.40 0.99 -3.26
C LYS A 18 16.31 0.94 -2.20
N ILE A 19 15.07 0.96 -2.66
CA ILE A 19 13.88 0.70 -1.86
C ILE A 19 13.59 -0.80 -1.94
N ARG A 20 13.46 -1.43 -0.76
CA ARG A 20 13.30 -2.89 -0.65
C ARG A 20 11.98 -3.40 -1.24
N LYS A 21 10.88 -2.67 -1.02
CA LYS A 21 9.55 -2.96 -1.58
C LYS A 21 9.10 -1.76 -2.41
N ALA A 22 9.43 -1.80 -3.71
CA ALA A 22 9.17 -0.70 -4.64
C ALA A 22 7.78 -0.82 -5.30
N THR A 23 6.75 -1.13 -4.51
CA THR A 23 5.42 -1.42 -5.04
C THR A 23 4.57 -0.15 -5.04
N VAL A 24 3.90 0.13 -6.17
CA VAL A 24 3.23 1.42 -6.43
C VAL A 24 1.96 1.56 -5.58
N SER A 25 1.21 0.48 -5.44
CA SER A 25 -0.01 0.45 -4.64
C SER A 25 -0.25 -0.96 -4.12
N LYS A 26 -0.46 -1.09 -2.81
CA LYS A 26 -1.15 -2.26 -2.28
C LYS A 26 -2.61 -2.11 -2.69
N SER A 27 -3.06 -2.90 -3.66
CA SER A 27 -4.48 -2.94 -3.98
C SER A 27 -5.24 -3.52 -2.78
N THR A 28 -6.09 -2.73 -2.16
CA THR A 28 -7.03 -3.25 -1.16
C THR A 28 -8.02 -4.15 -1.87
N ASN A 29 -8.12 -5.42 -1.44
CA ASN A 29 -9.07 -6.36 -2.04
C ASN A 29 -10.50 -5.84 -1.85
N GLN A 30 -11.19 -5.55 -2.95
CA GLN A 30 -12.56 -4.99 -2.92
C GLN A 30 -13.51 -5.86 -2.08
N CYS A 31 -13.37 -7.17 -2.16
CA CYS A 31 -14.23 -8.07 -1.41
C CYS A 31 -13.94 -8.11 0.09
N MET A 32 -12.73 -7.75 0.53
CA MET A 32 -12.44 -7.57 1.95
C MET A 32 -13.20 -6.38 2.53
N VAL A 33 -13.42 -5.33 1.72
CA VAL A 33 -14.24 -4.16 2.12
C VAL A 33 -15.72 -4.56 2.21
N LEU A 34 -16.21 -5.38 1.28
CA LEU A 34 -17.58 -5.90 1.36
C LEU A 34 -17.76 -6.83 2.57
N MET A 35 -16.77 -7.69 2.85
CA MET A 35 -16.77 -8.56 4.03
C MET A 35 -16.80 -7.74 5.33
N SER A 36 -16.04 -6.66 5.44
CA SER A 36 -16.10 -5.80 6.64
C SER A 36 -17.45 -5.10 6.77
N SER A 37 -18.06 -4.68 5.67
CA SER A 37 -19.41 -4.10 5.70
C SER A 37 -20.49 -5.10 6.14
N LEU A 38 -20.39 -6.37 5.72
CA LEU A 38 -21.28 -7.44 6.16
C LEU A 38 -21.13 -7.70 7.66
N LEU A 39 -19.89 -7.81 8.16
CA LEU A 39 -19.63 -8.01 9.58
C LEU A 39 -20.16 -6.85 10.44
N ASN A 40 -20.05 -5.61 9.95
CA ASN A 40 -20.64 -4.45 10.61
C ASN A 40 -22.18 -4.53 10.65
N CYS A 41 -22.80 -5.03 9.58
CA CYS A 41 -24.25 -5.22 9.54
C CYS A 41 -24.72 -6.28 10.55
N TRP A 42 -24.02 -7.42 10.64
CA TRP A 42 -24.30 -8.46 11.63
C TRP A 42 -24.04 -7.99 13.07
N ALA A 43 -23.00 -7.19 13.28
CA ALA A 43 -22.73 -6.61 14.60
C ALA A 43 -23.86 -5.69 15.09
N ALA A 44 -24.58 -5.02 14.19
CA ALA A 44 -25.68 -4.11 14.53
C ALA A 44 -27.06 -4.79 14.59
N ASN A 45 -27.32 -5.78 13.72
CA ASN A 45 -28.67 -6.34 13.52
C ASN A 45 -28.80 -7.82 13.91
N GLY A 46 -27.68 -8.47 14.27
CA GLY A 46 -27.61 -9.92 14.47
C GLY A 46 -27.20 -10.67 13.19
N GLU A 47 -26.65 -11.86 13.40
CA GLU A 47 -26.28 -12.78 12.32
C GLU A 47 -27.52 -13.22 11.51
N GLY A 48 -27.42 -13.20 10.19
CA GLY A 48 -28.51 -13.64 9.30
C GLY A 48 -29.73 -12.71 9.25
N ALA A 49 -29.63 -11.49 9.79
CA ALA A 49 -30.70 -10.51 9.68
C ALA A 49 -31.02 -10.19 8.20
N VAL A 50 -32.30 -10.13 7.84
CA VAL A 50 -32.76 -9.83 6.46
C VAL A 50 -32.23 -8.49 5.95
N ALA A 51 -31.99 -7.53 6.86
CA ALA A 51 -31.36 -6.25 6.54
C ALA A 51 -29.94 -6.39 5.93
N CYS A 52 -29.24 -7.49 6.20
CA CYS A 52 -27.88 -7.75 5.73
C CYS A 52 -27.81 -8.56 4.42
N ALA A 53 -28.95 -9.06 3.90
CA ALA A 53 -29.00 -9.91 2.72
C ALA A 53 -28.36 -9.27 1.46
N SER A 54 -28.45 -7.94 1.32
CA SER A 54 -27.78 -7.22 0.24
C SER A 54 -26.25 -7.32 0.31
N PHE A 55 -25.67 -7.19 1.51
CA PHE A 55 -24.22 -7.30 1.71
C PHE A 55 -23.71 -8.72 1.45
N GLU A 56 -24.49 -9.73 1.82
CA GLU A 56 -24.17 -11.14 1.54
C GLU A 56 -24.13 -11.42 0.04
N ASN A 57 -25.13 -10.94 -0.71
CA ASN A 57 -25.18 -11.10 -2.16
C ASN A 57 -24.02 -10.37 -2.85
N ASN A 58 -23.73 -9.13 -2.44
CA ASN A 58 -22.60 -8.38 -2.97
C ASN A 58 -21.26 -9.07 -2.69
N LEU A 59 -21.08 -9.66 -1.50
CA LEU A 59 -19.88 -10.41 -1.16
C LEU A 59 -19.73 -11.68 -2.02
N LYS A 60 -20.82 -12.43 -2.22
CA LYS A 60 -20.83 -13.62 -3.10
C LYS A 60 -20.42 -13.26 -4.53
N THR A 61 -21.07 -12.25 -5.12
CA THR A 61 -20.72 -11.77 -6.46
C THR A 61 -19.28 -11.29 -6.55
N CYS A 62 -18.77 -10.62 -5.51
CA CYS A 62 -17.38 -10.21 -5.47
C CYS A 62 -16.44 -11.42 -5.44
N MET A 63 -16.69 -12.42 -4.59
CA MET A 63 -15.86 -13.64 -4.51
C MET A 63 -15.83 -14.43 -5.82
N GLU A 64 -16.95 -14.50 -6.53
CA GLU A 64 -17.05 -15.20 -7.82
C GLU A 64 -16.28 -14.49 -8.94
N THR A 65 -16.27 -13.15 -8.93
CA THR A 65 -15.70 -12.34 -10.01
C THR A 65 -14.28 -11.86 -9.74
N PHE A 66 -13.85 -11.88 -8.47
CA PHE A 66 -12.60 -11.25 -8.06
C PHE A 66 -11.39 -12.00 -8.60
N LYS A 67 -10.52 -11.23 -9.28
CA LYS A 67 -9.21 -11.69 -9.74
C LYS A 67 -8.14 -10.74 -9.17
N PRO A 68 -7.15 -11.26 -8.41
CA PRO A 68 -6.09 -10.42 -7.89
C PRO A 68 -5.29 -9.82 -9.05
N LYS A 69 -5.15 -8.49 -9.06
CA LYS A 69 -4.30 -7.82 -10.04
C LYS A 69 -2.83 -8.01 -9.64
N PRO A 70 -1.92 -8.27 -10.59
CA PRO A 70 -0.50 -8.34 -10.29
C PRO A 70 -0.03 -7.01 -9.71
N GLU A 71 0.81 -7.10 -8.67
CA GLU A 71 1.35 -5.92 -8.00
C GLU A 71 2.27 -5.15 -8.97
N GLN A 72 1.97 -3.87 -9.20
CA GLN A 72 2.77 -3.04 -10.09
C GLN A 72 4.04 -2.58 -9.35
N THR A 73 5.19 -2.87 -9.95
CA THR A 73 6.49 -2.40 -9.46
C THR A 73 6.85 -1.06 -10.10
N SER A 74 7.39 -0.16 -9.29
CA SER A 74 7.84 1.15 -9.74
C SER A 74 9.29 1.09 -10.26
N SER A 75 9.60 1.96 -11.24
CA SER A 75 10.96 2.15 -11.74
C SER A 75 11.88 2.92 -10.77
N ILE A 76 11.46 3.17 -9.53
CA ILE A 76 12.17 4.03 -8.59
C ILE A 76 13.60 3.55 -8.31
N ASN A 77 13.82 2.23 -8.26
CA ASN A 77 15.15 1.66 -8.02
C ASN A 77 16.13 1.89 -9.18
N TYR A 78 15.62 1.99 -10.41
CA TYR A 78 16.42 2.35 -11.58
C TYR A 78 16.92 3.80 -11.44
N HIS A 79 16.02 4.73 -11.15
CA HIS A 79 16.37 6.15 -10.99
C HIS A 79 17.25 6.38 -9.75
N ALA A 80 16.95 5.73 -8.62
CA ALA A 80 17.73 5.82 -7.40
C ALA A 80 19.18 5.38 -7.64
N SER A 81 19.39 4.25 -8.32
CA SER A 81 20.74 3.75 -8.64
C SER A 81 21.50 4.69 -9.57
N ARG A 82 20.83 5.23 -10.59
CA ARG A 82 21.44 6.17 -11.56
C ARG A 82 21.84 7.50 -10.93
N LEU A 83 21.04 8.01 -10.01
CA LEU A 83 21.25 9.32 -9.38
C LEU A 83 22.08 9.25 -8.09
N TYR A 84 22.24 8.07 -7.49
CA TYR A 84 22.95 7.90 -6.22
C TYR A 84 24.37 8.51 -6.20
N PRO A 85 25.21 8.37 -7.26
CA PRO A 85 26.52 9.01 -7.28
C PRO A 85 26.46 10.54 -7.19
N LYS A 86 25.40 11.16 -7.73
CA LYS A 86 25.18 12.62 -7.69
C LYS A 86 24.60 13.08 -6.35
N LEU A 87 23.86 12.20 -5.66
CA LEU A 87 23.19 12.50 -4.40
C LEU A 87 24.07 12.26 -3.16
N ARG A 88 24.99 11.30 -3.20
CA ARG A 88 25.81 10.90 -2.02
C ARG A 88 26.95 11.87 -1.67
N GLY A 89 27.11 12.96 -2.40
CA GLY A 89 28.24 13.89 -2.27
C GLY A 89 29.57 13.32 -2.82
N LYS A 90 30.59 14.19 -2.97
CA LYS A 90 31.94 13.76 -3.37
C LYS A 90 32.50 12.83 -2.29
N ARG A 91 32.81 11.59 -2.69
CA ARG A 91 33.91 10.85 -2.05
C ARG A 91 35.16 11.49 -2.63
N ASN A 92 35.98 12.13 -1.79
CA ASN A 92 37.34 12.41 -2.19
C ASN A 92 37.99 11.03 -2.36
N ASP A 93 38.46 10.71 -3.57
CA ASP A 93 39.24 9.50 -3.82
C ASP A 93 40.57 9.55 -3.07
#